data_AF-A0AAE4HEV7-F1
#
_entry.id   AF-A0AAE4HEV7-F1
#
_cell.length_a   1.000
_cell.length_b   1.000
_cell.length_c   1.000
_cell.angle_alpha   90.00
_cell.angle_beta   90.00
_cell.angle_gamma   90.00
#
_symmetry.space_group_name_H-M   'P 1'
#
loop_
_entity.id
_entity.type
_entity.pdbx_description
1 polymer ?
#
loop_
_entity_poly.entity_id
_entity_poly.type
_entity_poly.pdbx_seq_one_letter_code
_entity_poly.pdbx_strand_id
1 'polypeptide(L)'
;MAADSPKAEHASDAPGYKIEKRTRSSGAHSPSEPRRPGSGARQAPRRESMERLEESDPLVPGEVLYGEGDVEINAGQPITTIRVINAADRPVQVGSHYHFAEANEALEFDREAAWGKRLNVLSGGAVRFEPGAVEEVELIPIRGRRIVPGLRGLCRGGLDG
;
A
#
# COMPACT_ATOMS: atom_id res chain seq x y z
N MET A 1 -16.64 -36.67 13.53
CA MET A 1 -15.32 -37.18 13.95
C MET A 1 -14.41 -37.15 12.73
N ALA A 2 -13.58 -36.11 12.60
CA ALA A 2 -12.57 -36.03 11.54
C ALA A 2 -11.21 -36.18 12.23
N ALA A 3 -10.40 -37.12 11.75
CA ALA A 3 -9.14 -37.53 12.34
C ALA A 3 -8.07 -36.44 12.18
N ASP A 4 -7.38 -36.15 13.27
CA ASP A 4 -6.22 -35.26 13.33
C ASP A 4 -5.04 -35.95 12.62
N SER A 5 -4.41 -35.25 11.69
CA SER A 5 -3.26 -35.79 10.95
C SER A 5 -1.99 -35.62 11.79
N PRO A 6 -1.05 -36.57 11.81
CA PRO A 6 0.11 -36.47 12.68
C PRO A 6 1.04 -35.34 12.21
N LYS A 7 1.48 -34.50 13.15
CA LYS A 7 2.54 -33.50 12.93
C LYS A 7 3.82 -34.21 12.49
N ALA A 8 4.47 -33.70 11.45
CA ALA A 8 5.78 -34.17 11.05
C ALA A 8 6.81 -33.89 12.16
N GLU A 9 7.48 -34.94 12.63
CA GLU A 9 8.57 -34.83 13.61
C GLU A 9 9.78 -34.14 12.96
N HIS A 10 10.27 -33.06 13.57
CA HIS A 10 11.44 -32.36 13.09
C HIS A 10 12.70 -32.99 13.70
N ALA A 11 13.79 -33.02 12.93
CA ALA A 11 15.08 -33.60 13.35
C ALA A 11 15.67 -33.00 14.64
N SER A 12 15.15 -31.83 15.10
CA SER A 12 15.47 -31.23 16.39
C SER A 12 14.94 -31.99 17.61
N ASP A 13 13.94 -32.85 17.40
CA ASP A 13 13.17 -33.48 18.48
C ASP A 13 13.74 -34.87 18.87
N ALA A 14 14.76 -35.34 18.14
CA ALA A 14 15.42 -36.62 18.40
C ALA A 14 16.38 -36.55 19.61
N PRO A 15 16.34 -37.52 20.55
CA PRO A 15 17.23 -37.55 21.70
C PRO A 15 18.69 -37.72 21.24
N GLY A 16 19.52 -36.73 21.55
CA GLY A 16 20.94 -36.70 21.17
C GLY A 16 21.31 -35.70 20.07
N TYR A 17 20.35 -34.92 19.54
CA TYR A 17 20.65 -33.84 18.60
C TYR A 17 21.53 -32.77 19.25
N LYS A 18 22.77 -32.64 18.79
CA LYS A 18 23.73 -31.62 19.26
C LYS A 18 23.65 -30.38 18.37
N ILE A 19 23.30 -29.24 18.98
CA ILE A 19 23.33 -27.93 18.32
C ILE A 19 24.80 -27.48 18.23
N GLU A 20 25.47 -27.78 17.12
CA GLU A 20 26.89 -27.44 16.94
C GLU A 20 27.17 -25.95 16.63
N LYS A 21 26.13 -25.12 16.48
CA LYS A 21 26.27 -23.67 16.37
C LYS A 21 25.20 -22.96 17.21
N ARG A 22 25.56 -22.55 18.42
CA ARG A 22 24.81 -21.50 19.12
C ARG A 22 24.84 -20.25 18.24
N THR A 23 23.68 -19.79 17.79
CA THR A 23 23.56 -18.43 17.28
C THR A 23 24.03 -17.49 18.38
N ARG A 24 24.93 -16.55 18.05
CA ARG A 24 25.45 -15.59 19.02
C ARG A 24 24.26 -14.82 19.57
N SER A 25 24.02 -14.95 20.87
CA SER A 25 23.06 -14.10 21.58
C SER A 25 23.44 -12.65 21.33
N SER A 26 22.46 -11.82 21.00
CA SER A 26 22.62 -10.39 20.85
C SER A 26 22.95 -9.72 22.18
N GLY A 27 24.22 -9.76 22.58
CA GLY A 27 24.79 -8.81 23.54
C GLY A 27 24.85 -7.40 22.93
N ALA A 28 25.13 -6.39 23.74
CA ALA A 28 25.19 -4.97 23.37
C ALA A 28 25.81 -4.78 21.98
N HIS A 29 24.96 -4.45 21.00
CA HIS A 29 25.31 -4.50 19.58
C HIS A 29 26.17 -3.30 19.20
N SER A 30 27.43 -3.54 18.86
CA SER A 30 28.17 -2.65 17.95
C SER A 30 27.42 -2.59 16.61
N PRO A 31 27.36 -1.43 15.93
CA PRO A 31 26.69 -1.31 14.64
C PRO A 31 27.26 -2.32 13.65
N SER A 32 26.39 -3.07 12.98
CA SER A 32 26.81 -4.00 11.93
C SER A 32 27.17 -3.23 10.66
N GLU A 33 28.25 -3.66 10.02
CA GLU A 33 28.74 -3.00 8.81
C GLU A 33 27.78 -3.26 7.63
N PRO A 34 27.42 -2.23 6.83
CA PRO A 34 26.44 -2.38 5.76
C PRO A 34 26.85 -3.43 4.73
N ARG A 35 25.94 -4.32 4.36
CA ARG A 35 26.19 -5.40 3.37
C ARG A 35 26.49 -4.91 1.94
N ARG A 36 26.39 -3.62 1.66
CA ARG A 36 26.78 -2.99 0.39
C ARG A 36 27.40 -1.62 0.65
N PRO A 37 28.50 -1.25 -0.04
CA PRO A 37 28.96 0.13 -0.08
C PRO A 37 27.93 0.93 -0.88
N GLY A 38 26.99 1.58 -0.19
CA GLY A 38 26.09 2.54 -0.80
C GLY A 38 26.80 3.88 -0.91
N SER A 39 26.84 4.49 -2.09
CA SER A 39 27.51 5.78 -2.35
C SER A 39 26.90 7.00 -1.64
N GLY A 40 26.00 6.80 -0.66
CA GLY A 40 25.21 7.88 -0.04
C GLY A 40 24.26 8.63 -1.00
N ALA A 41 24.49 8.55 -2.31
CA ALA A 41 23.83 9.34 -3.35
C ALA A 41 22.34 9.01 -3.58
N ARG A 42 21.80 7.99 -2.91
CA ARG A 42 20.36 7.68 -2.90
C ARG A 42 19.67 8.06 -1.60
N GLN A 43 20.42 8.51 -0.60
CA GLN A 43 19.85 9.03 0.61
C GLN A 43 19.26 10.39 0.25
N ALA A 44 17.95 10.55 0.43
CA ALA A 44 17.33 11.85 0.33
C ALA A 44 18.13 12.83 1.22
N PRO A 45 18.38 14.06 0.77
CA PRO A 45 19.10 15.04 1.57
C PRO A 45 18.45 15.11 2.95
N ARG A 46 19.28 15.03 4.00
CA ARG A 46 18.81 15.18 5.37
C ARG A 46 18.13 16.55 5.43
N ARG A 47 16.81 16.57 5.61
CA ARG A 47 16.10 17.81 5.89
C ARG A 47 16.69 18.35 7.19
N GLU A 48 17.31 19.52 7.11
CA GLU A 48 17.59 20.30 8.30
C GLU A 48 16.23 20.72 8.84
N SER A 49 15.87 20.21 10.02
CA SER A 49 14.72 20.70 10.76
C SER A 49 14.95 22.18 11.03
N MET A 50 14.01 23.02 10.59
CA MET A 50 14.06 24.48 10.81
C MET A 50 14.04 24.83 12.30
N GLU A 51 13.43 23.97 13.11
CA GLU A 51 13.42 24.07 14.56
C GLU A 51 14.58 23.24 15.14
N ARG A 52 15.47 23.94 15.86
CA ARG A 52 16.44 23.28 16.74
C ARG A 52 15.69 22.88 18.00
N LEU A 53 15.75 21.61 18.35
CA LEU A 53 15.32 21.14 19.66
C LEU A 53 16.21 21.82 20.71
N GLU A 54 15.59 22.52 21.65
CA GLU A 54 16.29 23.16 22.75
C GLU A 54 16.55 22.14 23.86
N GLU A 55 17.60 22.31 24.65
CA GLU A 55 17.99 21.36 25.71
C GLU A 55 16.92 21.20 26.80
N SER A 56 15.98 22.15 26.89
CA SER A 56 14.82 22.14 27.79
C SER A 56 13.60 21.38 27.24
N ASP A 57 13.60 21.02 25.95
CA ASP A 57 12.47 20.30 25.37
C ASP A 57 12.46 18.87 25.92
N PRO A 58 11.32 18.39 26.46
CA PRO A 58 11.24 17.03 26.97
C PRO A 58 11.48 16.06 25.80
N LEU A 59 12.63 15.37 25.82
CA LEU A 59 12.96 14.34 24.85
C LEU A 59 11.87 13.23 24.88
N VAL A 60 11.14 13.05 23.78
CA VAL A 60 10.16 11.97 23.61
C VAL A 60 10.68 10.92 22.62
N PRO A 61 11.20 9.76 23.09
CA PRO A 61 11.70 8.73 22.19
C PRO A 61 10.62 8.23 21.21
N GLY A 62 10.90 8.37 19.91
CA GLY A 62 9.98 7.94 18.85
C GLY A 62 8.99 9.00 18.40
N GLU A 63 9.11 10.25 18.86
CA GLU A 63 8.32 11.35 18.33
C GLU A 63 8.59 11.60 16.84
N VAL A 64 7.54 12.02 16.14
CA VAL A 64 7.62 12.45 14.75
C VAL A 64 7.24 13.93 14.72
N LEU A 65 8.21 14.77 14.39
CA LEU A 65 8.01 16.20 14.20
C LEU A 65 7.55 16.43 12.76
N TYR A 66 6.29 16.83 12.58
CA TYR A 66 5.72 17.09 11.26
C TYR A 66 6.14 18.47 10.76
N GLY A 67 6.21 18.63 9.44
CA GLY A 67 6.22 19.96 8.85
C GLY A 67 4.83 20.59 8.97
N GLU A 68 4.78 21.91 8.85
CA GLU A 68 3.51 22.64 8.82
C GLU A 68 2.79 22.47 7.46
N GLY A 69 1.47 22.55 7.50
CA GLY A 69 0.60 22.54 6.32
C GLY A 69 0.19 21.14 5.83
N ASP A 70 -0.74 21.15 4.87
CA ASP A 70 -1.30 19.93 4.28
C ASP A 70 -0.42 19.38 3.15
N VAL A 71 -0.42 18.06 3.00
CA VAL A 71 0.23 17.39 1.88
C VAL A 71 -0.77 17.19 0.76
N GLU A 72 -0.63 17.97 -0.32
CA GLU A 72 -1.42 17.76 -1.53
C GLU A 72 -1.01 16.44 -2.21
N ILE A 73 -2.00 15.59 -2.47
CA ILE A 73 -1.81 14.32 -3.17
C ILE A 73 -2.26 14.45 -4.62
N ASN A 74 -1.63 13.71 -5.52
CA ASN A 74 -1.99 13.66 -6.94
C ASN A 74 -2.08 15.06 -7.60
N ALA A 75 -1.25 16.01 -7.16
CA ALA A 75 -1.23 17.37 -7.67
C ALA A 75 -1.09 17.41 -9.20
N GLY A 76 -1.81 18.33 -9.82
CA GLY A 76 -1.79 18.57 -11.27
C GLY A 76 -2.36 17.43 -12.13
N GLN A 77 -3.03 16.44 -11.55
CA GLN A 77 -3.73 15.41 -12.32
C GLN A 77 -5.10 15.90 -12.79
N PRO A 78 -5.50 15.60 -14.04
CA PRO A 78 -6.86 15.90 -14.48
C PRO A 78 -7.85 15.02 -13.72
N ILE A 79 -8.85 15.65 -13.10
CA ILE A 79 -9.89 14.98 -12.33
C ILE A 79 -11.10 14.72 -13.24
N THR A 80 -11.67 13.53 -13.15
CA THR A 80 -12.95 13.18 -13.75
C THR A 80 -13.89 12.72 -12.66
N THR A 81 -14.96 13.48 -12.44
CA THR A 81 -16.02 13.12 -11.49
C THR A 81 -17.01 12.19 -12.18
N ILE A 82 -17.32 11.05 -11.56
CA ILE A 82 -18.26 10.06 -12.08
C ILE A 82 -19.25 9.70 -10.98
N ARG A 83 -20.53 9.65 -11.34
CA ARG A 83 -21.59 9.11 -10.48
C ARG A 83 -21.62 7.59 -10.60
N VAL A 84 -21.62 6.91 -9.45
CA VAL A 84 -21.56 5.46 -9.31
C VAL A 84 -22.73 4.99 -8.48
N ILE A 85 -23.44 3.98 -8.99
CA ILE A 85 -24.59 3.36 -8.32
C ILE A 85 -24.24 1.91 -8.02
N ASN A 86 -24.44 1.45 -6.79
CA ASN A 86 -24.32 0.04 -6.46
C ASN A 86 -25.68 -0.66 -6.61
N ALA A 87 -25.88 -1.38 -7.72
CA ALA A 87 -27.08 -2.16 -7.97
C ALA A 87 -27.06 -3.55 -7.31
N ALA A 88 -25.98 -3.92 -6.61
CA ALA A 88 -25.90 -5.19 -5.88
C ALA A 88 -26.71 -5.16 -4.57
N ASP A 89 -26.98 -6.36 -4.06
CA ASP A 89 -27.50 -6.63 -2.72
C ASP A 89 -26.41 -6.60 -1.63
N ARG A 90 -25.15 -6.40 -2.02
CA ARG A 90 -23.98 -6.46 -1.14
C ARG A 90 -23.12 -5.20 -1.28
N PRO A 91 -22.45 -4.80 -0.20
CA PRO A 91 -21.54 -3.68 -0.27
C PRO A 91 -20.31 -4.00 -1.14
N VAL A 92 -19.86 -3.00 -1.89
CA VAL A 92 -18.66 -3.08 -2.74
C VAL A 92 -17.66 -2.04 -2.27
N GLN A 93 -16.39 -2.42 -2.16
CA GLN A 93 -15.32 -1.49 -1.81
C GLN A 93 -14.22 -1.52 -2.88
N VAL A 94 -13.84 -0.35 -3.37
CA VAL A 94 -12.85 -0.19 -4.44
C VAL A 94 -11.65 0.61 -3.92
N GLY A 95 -10.45 0.05 -4.08
CA GLY A 95 -9.21 0.65 -3.58
C GLY A 95 -8.62 1.74 -4.49
N SER A 96 -7.77 2.60 -3.91
CA SER A 96 -7.12 3.75 -4.54
C SER A 96 -6.39 3.49 -5.86
N HIS A 97 -5.84 2.28 -6.06
CA HIS A 97 -5.02 1.93 -7.22
C HIS A 97 -5.67 0.90 -8.14
N TYR A 98 -6.94 0.59 -7.90
CA TYR A 98 -7.69 -0.30 -8.78
C TYR A 98 -8.05 0.43 -10.09
N HIS A 99 -7.94 -0.26 -11.23
CA HIS A 99 -8.39 0.31 -12.51
C HIS A 99 -9.92 0.39 -12.49
N PHE A 100 -10.45 1.61 -12.36
CA PHE A 100 -11.85 1.82 -11.97
C PHE A 100 -12.84 1.26 -13.00
N ALA A 101 -12.51 1.30 -14.30
CA ALA A 101 -13.34 0.68 -15.34
C ALA A 101 -13.52 -0.84 -15.19
N GLU A 102 -12.60 -1.52 -14.49
CA GLU A 102 -12.69 -2.94 -14.19
C GLU A 102 -13.32 -3.22 -12.82
N ALA A 103 -13.90 -2.22 -12.15
CA ALA A 103 -14.59 -2.47 -10.89
C ALA A 103 -15.77 -3.45 -11.09
N ASN A 104 -16.35 -3.91 -9.97
CA ASN A 104 -17.45 -4.88 -9.95
C ASN A 104 -18.54 -4.52 -10.99
N GLU A 105 -19.07 -5.51 -11.70
CA GLU A 105 -20.12 -5.33 -12.71
C GLU A 105 -21.40 -4.73 -12.14
N ALA A 106 -21.71 -5.04 -10.89
CA ALA A 106 -22.88 -4.51 -10.22
C ALA A 106 -22.78 -3.02 -9.85
N LEU A 107 -21.61 -2.40 -10.04
CA LEU A 107 -21.48 -0.95 -10.02
C LEU A 107 -21.84 -0.39 -11.40
N GLU A 108 -22.89 0.42 -11.45
CA GLU A 108 -23.36 1.11 -12.63
C GLU A 108 -22.75 2.52 -12.69
N PHE A 109 -21.96 2.77 -13.74
CA PHE A 109 -21.31 4.05 -14.02
C PHE A 109 -20.79 4.04 -15.46
N ASP A 110 -20.32 5.19 -15.95
CA ASP A 110 -19.69 5.31 -17.26
C ASP A 110 -18.28 4.67 -17.24
N ARG A 111 -18.18 3.44 -17.77
CA ARG A 111 -16.92 2.68 -17.83
C ARG A 111 -15.94 3.25 -18.85
N GLU A 112 -16.42 3.90 -19.91
CA GLU A 112 -15.58 4.53 -20.92
C GLU A 112 -14.88 5.75 -20.30
N ALA A 113 -15.64 6.59 -19.59
CA ALA A 113 -15.09 7.71 -18.85
C ALA A 113 -14.12 7.28 -17.73
N ALA A 114 -14.28 6.07 -17.17
CA ALA A 114 -13.39 5.51 -16.14
C ALA A 114 -12.15 4.79 -16.70
N TRP A 115 -12.03 4.62 -18.02
CA TRP A 115 -10.96 3.83 -18.62
C TRP A 115 -9.58 4.44 -18.38
N GLY A 116 -8.64 3.61 -17.91
CA GLY A 116 -7.29 4.01 -17.57
C GLY A 116 -7.18 4.97 -16.39
N LYS A 117 -8.19 5.02 -15.51
CA LYS A 117 -8.24 5.86 -14.32
C LYS A 117 -8.36 5.05 -13.03
N ARG A 118 -8.03 5.69 -11.92
CA ARG A 118 -8.11 5.17 -10.55
C ARG A 118 -8.68 6.23 -9.61
N LEU A 119 -9.15 5.85 -8.43
CA LEU A 119 -9.71 6.78 -7.44
C LEU A 119 -8.68 7.84 -7.01
N ASN A 120 -9.12 9.09 -6.93
CA ASN A 120 -8.39 10.22 -6.37
C ASN A 120 -8.47 10.25 -4.84
N VAL A 121 -8.01 9.18 -4.20
CA VAL A 121 -8.00 9.06 -2.73
C VAL A 121 -6.59 8.74 -2.25
N LEU A 122 -6.38 8.85 -0.94
CA LEU A 122 -5.11 8.49 -0.30
C LEU A 122 -4.67 7.08 -0.71
N SER A 123 -3.37 6.90 -0.93
CA SER A 123 -2.80 5.58 -1.23
C SER A 123 -3.09 4.60 -0.09
N GLY A 124 -3.53 3.39 -0.44
CA GLY A 124 -4.03 2.40 0.53
C GLY A 124 -5.48 2.63 0.98
N GLY A 125 -6.07 3.80 0.71
CA GLY A 125 -7.48 4.08 0.94
C GLY A 125 -8.41 3.40 -0.07
N ALA A 126 -9.71 3.49 0.19
CA ALA A 126 -10.77 2.91 -0.63
C ALA A 126 -12.09 3.69 -0.48
N VAL A 127 -12.97 3.57 -1.47
CA VAL A 127 -14.35 4.05 -1.40
C VAL A 127 -15.28 2.84 -1.26
N ARG A 128 -16.25 2.93 -0.35
CA ARG A 128 -17.24 1.89 -0.08
C ARG A 128 -18.61 2.34 -0.56
N PHE A 129 -19.27 1.48 -1.32
CA PHE A 129 -20.60 1.67 -1.85
C PHE A 129 -21.54 0.68 -1.16
N GLU A 130 -22.49 1.19 -0.38
CA GLU A 130 -23.55 0.36 0.21
C GLU A 130 -24.56 -0.09 -0.87
N PRO A 131 -25.32 -1.18 -0.66
CA PRO A 131 -26.38 -1.59 -1.57
C PRO A 131 -27.36 -0.46 -1.88
N GLY A 132 -27.60 -0.16 -3.15
CA GLY A 132 -28.49 0.92 -3.61
C GLY A 132 -27.93 2.33 -3.46
N ALA A 133 -26.72 2.51 -2.93
CA ALA A 133 -26.11 3.82 -2.76
C ALA A 133 -25.74 4.45 -4.10
N VAL A 134 -25.88 5.78 -4.17
CA VAL A 134 -25.46 6.61 -5.29
C VAL A 134 -24.42 7.59 -4.76
N GLU A 135 -23.19 7.48 -5.25
CA GLU A 135 -22.06 8.27 -4.78
C GLU A 135 -21.34 8.90 -5.98
N GLU A 136 -20.80 10.10 -5.79
CA GLU A 136 -19.90 10.71 -6.76
C GLU A 136 -18.46 10.47 -6.33
N VAL A 137 -17.64 10.01 -7.27
CA VAL A 137 -16.22 9.76 -7.03
C VAL A 137 -15.35 10.51 -8.04
N GLU A 138 -14.19 10.93 -7.56
CA GLU A 138 -13.17 11.54 -8.38
C GLU A 138 -12.17 10.50 -8.87
N LEU A 139 -11.90 10.51 -10.17
CA LEU A 139 -10.94 9.65 -10.81
C LEU A 139 -9.79 10.45 -11.43
N ILE A 140 -8.59 9.90 -11.36
CA ILE A 140 -7.37 10.44 -11.97
C ILE A 140 -6.71 9.38 -12.86
N PRO A 141 -5.98 9.79 -13.91
CA PRO A 141 -5.33 8.86 -14.82
C PRO A 141 -4.27 8.01 -14.10
N ILE A 142 -4.23 6.73 -14.44
CA ILE A 142 -3.08 5.87 -14.12
C ILE A 142 -1.87 6.44 -14.87
N ARG A 143 -0.72 6.58 -14.20
CA ARG A 143 0.52 7.10 -14.79
C ARG A 143 1.55 5.98 -14.97
N GLY A 144 2.78 6.34 -15.28
CA GLY A 144 3.84 5.40 -15.62
C GLY A 144 3.61 4.78 -16.99
N ARG A 145 3.90 3.48 -17.14
CA ARG A 145 3.74 2.76 -18.41
C ARG A 145 2.29 2.47 -18.79
N ARG A 146 1.32 2.76 -17.92
CA ARG A 146 -0.11 2.53 -18.15
C ARG A 146 -0.42 1.10 -18.63
N ILE A 147 0.15 0.13 -17.90
CA ILE A 147 -0.07 -1.31 -18.10
C ILE A 147 -0.83 -1.84 -16.89
N VAL A 148 -2.00 -2.44 -17.12
CA VAL A 148 -2.87 -3.02 -16.10
C VAL A 148 -3.00 -4.53 -16.34
N PRO A 149 -2.12 -5.35 -15.73
CA PRO A 149 -2.25 -6.79 -15.77
C PRO A 149 -3.27 -7.30 -14.73
N GLY A 150 -3.95 -8.40 -15.03
CA GLY A 150 -4.86 -9.06 -14.08
C GLY A 150 -6.25 -8.42 -14.00
N LEU A 151 -6.69 -8.12 -12.77
CA LEU A 151 -8.03 -7.61 -12.44
C LEU A 151 -9.15 -8.52 -12.97
N ARG A 152 -10.08 -7.98 -13.76
CA ARG A 152 -11.13 -8.75 -14.43
C ARG A 152 -10.68 -9.24 -15.81
N GLY A 153 -9.44 -8.91 -16.21
CA GLY A 153 -8.88 -9.29 -17.49
C GLY A 153 -9.58 -8.59 -18.65
N LEU A 154 -10.11 -7.38 -18.45
CA LEU A 154 -10.67 -6.58 -19.54
C LEU A 154 -9.56 -5.81 -20.29
N CYS A 155 -8.58 -5.25 -19.57
CA CYS A 155 -7.43 -4.60 -20.19
C CYS A 155 -6.34 -5.59 -20.63
N ARG A 156 -6.00 -6.58 -19.77
CA ARG A 156 -4.96 -7.62 -20.00
C ARG A 156 -3.56 -7.09 -20.40
N GLY A 157 -3.27 -5.80 -20.27
CA GLY A 157 -2.05 -5.24 -20.83
C GLY A 157 -2.01 -3.72 -20.84
N GLY A 158 -1.52 -3.14 -21.94
CA GLY A 158 -1.44 -1.69 -22.11
C GLY A 158 -2.82 -1.05 -22.25
N LEU A 159 -3.00 0.14 -21.66
CA LEU A 159 -4.24 0.91 -21.75
C LEU A 159 -4.35 1.75 -23.04
N ASP A 160 -3.21 2.12 -23.62
CA ASP A 160 -3.10 3.11 -24.70
C ASP A 160 -2.56 2.46 -25.99
N GLY A 161 -3.19 1.37 -26.41
CA GLY A 161 -2.77 0.51 -27.53
C GLY A 161 -2.32 1.24 -28.79
#